data_AF-A0A2E1MVY8-F1
#
_entry.id   AF-A0A2E1MVY8-F1
#
_cell.length_a   1.000
_cell.length_b   1.000
_cell.length_c   1.000
_cell.angle_alpha   90.00
_cell.angle_beta   90.00
_cell.angle_gamma   90.00
#
_symmetry.space_group_name_H-M   'P 1'
#
loop_
_entity.id
_entity.type
_entity.pdbx_description
1 polymer ?
#
loop_
_entity_poly.entity_id
_entity_poly.type
_entity_poly.pdbx_seq_one_letter_code
_entity_poly.pdbx_strand_id
1 'polypeptide(L)' 'MEINKKKLSNLVQLRKKSKCPSCSKISKDPFIPFCSKKCSNIDLMKWLTDEYQIRQKVD' A
#
# COMPACT_ATOMS: atom_id res chain seq x y z
N MET A 1 15.76 19.05 -16.05
CA MET A 1 16.40 18.36 -14.91
C MET A 1 16.67 16.93 -15.32
N GLU A 2 17.90 16.62 -15.74
CA GLU A 2 18.29 15.25 -16.06
C GLU A 2 18.78 14.57 -14.78
N ILE A 3 18.01 13.60 -14.29
CA ILE A 3 18.37 12.85 -13.09
C ILE A 3 19.37 11.78 -13.50
N ASN A 4 20.60 11.90 -13.00
CA ASN A 4 21.68 10.94 -13.27
C ASN A 4 21.33 9.55 -12.70
N LYS A 5 21.31 8.51 -13.55
CA LYS A 5 21.00 7.12 -13.18
C LYS A 5 21.92 6.56 -12.09
N LYS A 6 23.18 7.01 -12.00
CA LYS A 6 24.15 6.65 -10.95
C LYS A 6 23.77 7.19 -9.57
N LYS A 7 22.95 8.24 -9.51
CA LYS A 7 22.40 8.77 -8.24
C LYS A 7 21.23 7.91 -7.76
N LEU A 8 20.39 7.43 -8.68
CA LEU A 8 19.25 6.55 -8.37
C LEU A 8 19.69 5.20 -7.80
N SER A 9 20.85 4.68 -8.20
CA SER A 9 21.37 3.39 -7.71
C SER A 9 21.79 3.40 -6.23
N ASN A 10 22.03 4.57 -5.63
CA ASN A 10 22.36 4.70 -4.21
C ASN A 10 21.16 5.14 -3.36
N LEU A 11 19.95 5.16 -3.91
CA LEU A 11 18.74 5.48 -3.15
C LEU A 11 18.19 4.22 -2.48
N VAL A 12 18.13 4.25 -1.15
CA VAL A 12 17.39 3.26 -0.38
C VAL A 12 15.90 3.45 -0.70
N GLN A 13 15.30 2.48 -1.40
CA GLN A 13 13.87 2.49 -1.72
C GLN A 13 13.07 2.32 -0.40
N LEU A 14 12.66 3.44 0.22
CA LEU A 14 11.95 3.45 1.51
C LEU A 14 10.61 2.70 1.46
N ARG A 15 9.96 2.64 0.28
CA ARG A 15 8.67 1.98 0.09
C ARG A 15 8.87 0.65 -0.63
N LYS A 16 8.92 -0.45 0.12
CA LYS A 16 8.94 -1.81 -0.41
C LYS A 16 7.63 -2.10 -1.13
N LYS A 17 7.69 -2.67 -2.34
CA LYS A 17 6.50 -3.22 -3.02
C LYS A 17 5.98 -4.43 -2.23
N SER A 18 4.73 -4.39 -1.81
CA SER A 18 4.06 -5.45 -1.05
C SER A 18 2.82 -5.95 -1.80
N LYS A 19 2.16 -7.00 -1.28
CA LYS A 19 0.84 -7.39 -1.79
C LYS A 19 -0.21 -6.40 -1.28
N CYS A 20 -1.09 -5.96 -2.18
CA CYS A 20 -2.21 -5.09 -1.89
C CYS A 20 -3.12 -5.75 -0.83
N PRO A 21 -3.40 -5.10 0.31
CA PRO A 21 -4.21 -5.71 1.36
C PRO A 21 -5.67 -5.92 0.92
N SER A 22 -6.16 -5.15 -0.05
CA SER A 22 -7.55 -5.23 -0.51
C SER A 22 -7.79 -6.30 -1.60
N CYS A 23 -6.78 -6.68 -2.40
CA CYS A 23 -6.95 -7.61 -3.53
C CYS A 23 -5.74 -8.51 -3.87
N SER A 24 -4.68 -8.50 -3.05
CA SER A 24 -3.49 -9.34 -3.16
C SER A 24 -2.58 -9.13 -4.39
N LYS A 25 -2.92 -8.21 -5.30
CA LYS A 25 -2.06 -7.80 -6.42
C LYS A 25 -0.83 -7.02 -5.93
N ILE A 26 0.27 -7.01 -6.69
CA ILE A 26 1.48 -6.25 -6.32
C ILE A 26 1.17 -4.74 -6.26
N SER A 27 1.58 -4.10 -5.16
CA SER A 27 1.43 -2.66 -4.93
C SER A 27 2.19 -1.85 -5.99
N LYS A 28 1.66 -0.68 -6.34
CA LYS A 28 2.26 0.18 -7.36
C LYS A 28 2.38 1.60 -6.83
N ASP A 29 3.48 2.27 -7.17
CA ASP A 29 3.61 3.71 -6.94
C ASP A 29 2.56 4.46 -7.80
N PRO A 30 1.90 5.51 -7.29
CA PRO A 30 2.06 6.15 -5.99
C PRO A 30 1.20 5.55 -4.87
N PHE A 31 0.49 4.45 -5.12
CA PHE A 31 -0.56 3.90 -4.25
C PHE A 31 -0.07 2.91 -3.19
N ILE A 32 1.24 2.70 -2.99
CA ILE A 32 1.78 1.75 -2.01
C ILE A 32 1.18 2.07 -0.62
N PRO A 33 0.53 1.11 0.07
CA PRO A 33 0.60 -0.36 -0.09
C PRO A 33 -0.40 -1.01 -1.07
N PHE A 34 -1.26 -0.24 -1.72
CA PHE A 34 -2.27 -0.70 -2.66
C PHE A 34 -1.76 -0.80 -4.11
N CYS A 35 -2.52 -1.50 -4.96
CA CYS A 35 -2.22 -1.59 -6.39
C CYS A 35 -2.86 -0.47 -7.22
N SER A 36 -3.80 0.31 -6.65
CA SER A 36 -4.55 1.38 -7.35
C SER A 36 -5.30 2.30 -6.38
N LYS A 37 -5.72 3.48 -6.87
CA LYS A 37 -6.66 4.39 -6.16
C LYS A 37 -7.98 3.72 -5.78
N LYS A 38 -8.48 2.79 -6.61
CA LYS A 38 -9.72 2.05 -6.32
C LYS A 38 -9.55 1.22 -5.05
N CYS A 39 -8.43 0.51 -4.91
CA CYS A 39 -8.17 -0.31 -3.73
C CYS A 39 -7.96 0.52 -2.46
N SER A 40 -7.28 1.67 -2.54
CA SER A 40 -7.16 2.57 -1.38
C SER A 40 -8.51 3.11 -0.93
N ASN A 41 -9.40 3.43 -1.85
CA ASN A 41 -10.74 3.90 -1.51
C ASN A 41 -11.62 2.80 -0.91
N ILE A 42 -11.51 1.56 -1.41
CA ILE A 42 -12.23 0.42 -0.81
C ILE A 42 -11.77 0.18 0.62
N ASP A 43 -10.46 0.22 0.85
CA ASP A 43 -9.89 0.10 2.18
C ASP A 43 -10.44 1.19 3.11
N LEU A 44 -10.38 2.46 2.67
CA LEU A 44 -10.94 3.59 3.41
C LEU A 44 -12.43 3.40 3.74
N MET A 45 -13.24 2.91 2.80
CA MET A 45 -14.65 2.66 3.06
C MET A 45 -14.86 1.63 4.18
N LYS A 46 -14.09 0.53 4.19
CA LYS A 46 -14.17 -0.47 5.27
C LYS A 46 -13.82 0.10 6.64
N TRP A 47 -12.89 1.07 6.70
CA TRP A 47 -12.58 1.80 7.92
C TRP A 47 -13.73 2.69 8.37
N LEU A 48 -14.41 3.36 7.43
CA LEU A 48 -15.50 4.27 7.72
C LEU A 48 -16.84 3.57 8.02
N THR A 49 -17.02 2.32 7.60
CA THR A 49 -18.26 1.55 7.80
C THR A 49 -18.25 0.66 9.04
N ASP A 50 -17.24 0.78 9.91
CA ASP A 50 -17.04 -0.08 11.10
C ASP A 50 -17.02 -1.59 10.77
N GLU A 51 -16.75 -1.95 9.50
CA GLU A 51 -16.53 -3.34 9.08
C GLU A 51 -15.17 -3.87 9.56
N TYR A 52 -14.28 -2.99 10.03
CA TYR A 52 -12.99 -3.38 10.55
C TYR A 52 -13.09 -3.83 12.01
N GLN A 53 -13.58 -5.05 12.23
CA GLN A 53 -13.73 -5.61 13.56
C GLN A 53 -12.46 -6.33 14.03
N ILE A 54 -11.85 -5.86 15.12
CA ILE A 54 -10.80 -6.59 15.84
C ILE A 54 -11.49 -7.64 16.71
N ARG A 55 -11.36 -8.92 16.37
CA ARG A 55 -11.82 -10.00 17.25
C ARG A 55 -10.93 -10.06 18.48
N GLN A 56 -11.49 -9.84 19.66
CA GLN A 56 -10.80 -10.13 20.91
C GLN A 56 -10.62 -11.64 21.03
N LYS A 57 -9.38 -12.08 21.28
CA LYS A 57 -9.15 -13.46 21.67
C LYS A 57 -9.75 -13.65 23.05
N VAL A 58 -10.71 -14.56 23.15
CA VAL A 58 -11.20 -15.04 24.43
C VAL A 58 -10.27 -16.18 24.81
N ASP A 59 -9.54 -16.01 25.89
CA ASP A 59 -8.66 -17.02 26.49
C ASP A 59 -9.49 -18.14 27.14
#